data_AF-A0A229SLJ5-F1
#
_entry.id   AF-A0A229SLJ5-F1
#
_cell.length_a   1.000
_cell.length_b   1.000
_cell.length_c   1.000
_cell.angle_alpha   90.00
_cell.angle_beta   90.00
_cell.angle_gamma   90.00
#
_symmetry.space_group_name_H-M   'P 1'
#
loop_
_entity.id
_entity.type
_entity.pdbx_description
1 polymer ?
#
loop_
_entity_poly.entity_id
_entity_poly.type
_entity_poly.pdbx_seq_one_letter_code
_entity_poly.pdbx_strand_id
1 'polypeptide(L)'
;SRSLAHQPLCQVLIAFQGRQPLVDLPGLDSTLRLPDIGIARFDLSFVFTEHPDAGAGHDLELVIEYRTDLFERTTVQRMTRQLEWILRAVTRDADVSVRRVELLTADERKSLAGQDATGAGITPRTAVSLFEDQVGDAPALVFKDQSLSYEDLNARANQLAHHLIRLGAGPDTLVGVAMPRSPEMVVAVLAVLKSGAAYLPIDPGYPRARIAFMLDDARPMVVVTTSDLVHDLPDTTLTLVFDDDTTRELGGSPVTNPTDADRSRPLLPQDCAYLIYTSGSTGIPKGVQVPHSGVASLAATHVDRLGAGPGSRVLQFAALSFDAAFWEMCMSLFTGGTFVLASAERLMPGPALAQLVRDHQVTHLTLPPTALAQLAEDGLPTGITLVVAGEACPPDLVKRWAPGRAMINAYGPTETTVCATMSDPLDVGGEAPIGRPVHDTRV
;
A
#
# COMPACT_ATOMS: atom_id res chain seq x y z
N SER A 1 9.72 -32.91 -9.33
CA SER A 1 9.61 -34.07 -8.40
C SER A 1 8.22 -34.07 -7.81
N ARG A 2 7.62 -35.25 -7.53
CA ARG A 2 6.29 -35.33 -6.89
C ARG A 2 6.46 -35.13 -5.39
N SER A 3 5.74 -34.17 -4.81
CA SER A 3 5.66 -34.07 -3.35
C SER A 3 5.01 -35.33 -2.78
N LEU A 4 5.64 -35.94 -1.76
CA LEU A 4 5.05 -37.05 -1.01
C LEU A 4 4.15 -36.56 0.14
N ALA A 5 3.99 -35.25 0.30
CA ALA A 5 3.19 -34.65 1.37
C ALA A 5 1.67 -34.74 1.13
N HIS A 6 1.24 -35.07 -0.09
CA HIS A 6 -0.18 -35.13 -0.48
C HIS A 6 -0.52 -36.41 -1.22
N GLN A 7 -1.79 -36.80 -1.14
CA GLN A 7 -2.38 -37.83 -2.00
C GLN A 7 -2.21 -37.42 -3.49
N PRO A 8 -1.89 -38.36 -4.38
CA PRO A 8 -1.40 -38.05 -5.73
C PRO A 8 -2.47 -37.53 -6.70
N LEU A 9 -3.77 -37.69 -6.40
CA LEU A 9 -4.87 -37.36 -7.32
C LEU A 9 -5.93 -36.45 -6.70
N CYS A 10 -6.34 -36.70 -5.46
CA CYS A 10 -7.32 -35.88 -4.76
C CYS A 10 -6.99 -35.79 -3.27
N GLN A 11 -7.24 -34.62 -2.70
CA GLN A 11 -7.03 -34.32 -1.28
C GLN A 11 -8.35 -34.24 -0.50
N VAL A 12 -9.47 -34.19 -1.22
CA VAL A 12 -10.83 -34.19 -0.66
C VAL A 12 -11.59 -35.39 -1.18
N LEU A 13 -12.18 -36.16 -0.27
CA LEU A 13 -13.07 -37.27 -0.59
C LEU A 13 -14.52 -36.89 -0.29
N ILE A 14 -15.44 -37.20 -1.20
CA ILE A 14 -16.87 -37.23 -0.92
C ILE A 14 -17.34 -38.65 -1.18
N ALA A 15 -17.94 -39.28 -0.17
CA ALA A 15 -18.48 -40.63 -0.25
C ALA A 15 -19.94 -40.63 0.19
N PHE A 16 -20.76 -41.43 -0.50
CA PHE A 16 -22.15 -41.67 -0.13
C PHE A 16 -22.35 -43.17 0.11
N GLN A 17 -22.82 -43.52 1.29
CA GLN A 17 -23.16 -44.86 1.71
C GLN A 17 -24.68 -44.97 1.79
N GLY A 18 -25.25 -45.71 0.85
CA GLY A 18 -26.68 -46.03 0.90
C GLY A 18 -27.00 -46.92 2.11
N ARG A 19 -28.30 -47.15 2.31
CA ARG A 19 -28.85 -47.97 3.40
C ARG A 19 -28.11 -49.31 3.56
N GLN A 20 -27.45 -49.50 4.70
CA GLN A 20 -26.88 -50.81 5.06
C GLN A 20 -27.93 -51.65 5.81
N PRO A 21 -28.11 -52.93 5.45
CA PRO A 21 -29.01 -53.80 6.20
C PRO A 21 -28.42 -54.06 7.59
N LEU A 22 -29.20 -53.75 8.63
CA LEU A 22 -28.89 -54.18 9.99
C LEU A 22 -29.03 -55.71 10.08
N VAL A 23 -28.18 -56.33 10.89
CA VAL A 23 -28.26 -57.77 11.16
C VAL A 23 -29.46 -58.00 12.09
N ASP A 24 -30.49 -58.68 11.60
CA ASP A 24 -31.65 -59.06 12.41
C ASP A 24 -31.24 -60.11 13.45
N LEU A 25 -31.22 -59.70 14.71
CA LEU A 25 -30.90 -60.53 15.87
C LEU A 25 -32.16 -60.67 16.73
N PRO A 26 -32.78 -61.86 16.81
CA PRO A 26 -34.05 -62.04 17.50
C PRO A 26 -34.01 -61.57 18.95
N GLY A 27 -34.88 -60.61 19.29
CA GLY A 27 -35.02 -60.05 20.64
C GLY A 27 -33.95 -59.04 21.05
N LEU A 28 -33.15 -58.53 20.10
CA LEU A 28 -32.09 -57.55 20.34
C LEU A 28 -32.20 -56.36 19.38
N ASP A 29 -32.04 -55.16 19.91
CA ASP A 29 -31.88 -53.95 19.10
C ASP A 29 -30.42 -53.88 18.60
N SER A 30 -30.23 -53.80 17.28
CA SER A 30 -28.91 -53.69 16.66
C SER A 30 -28.66 -52.27 16.15
N THR A 31 -27.48 -51.72 16.40
CA THR A 31 -27.05 -50.44 15.81
C THR A 31 -25.66 -50.61 15.19
N LEU A 32 -25.47 -50.11 13.96
CA LEU A 32 -24.16 -50.05 13.33
C LEU A 32 -23.41 -48.85 13.88
N ARG A 33 -22.22 -49.06 14.44
CA ARG A 33 -21.28 -48.00 14.77
C ARG A 33 -19.98 -48.22 14.02
N LEU A 34 -19.64 -47.28 13.14
CA LEU A 34 -18.31 -47.24 12.55
C LEU A 34 -17.32 -46.75 13.63
N PRO A 35 -16.24 -47.48 13.92
CA PRO A 35 -15.27 -47.05 14.92
C PRO A 35 -14.54 -45.79 14.43
N ASP A 36 -14.39 -44.81 15.32
CA ASP A 36 -13.45 -43.71 15.10
C ASP A 36 -12.03 -44.27 15.22
N ILE A 37 -11.37 -44.40 14.07
CA ILE A 37 -10.00 -44.93 13.98
C ILE A 37 -8.94 -43.84 14.23
N GLY A 38 -9.34 -42.57 14.39
CA GLY A 38 -8.42 -41.45 14.65
C GLY A 38 -7.43 -41.16 13.53
N ILE A 39 -7.67 -41.65 12.31
CA ILE A 39 -6.76 -41.53 11.16
C ILE A 39 -7.50 -40.92 9.98
N ALA A 40 -7.07 -39.73 9.56
CA ALA A 40 -7.52 -39.10 8.32
C ALA A 40 -6.68 -39.58 7.13
N ARG A 41 -7.33 -40.19 6.13
CA ARG A 41 -6.67 -40.73 4.92
C ARG A 41 -6.53 -39.72 3.78
N PHE A 42 -7.36 -38.68 3.83
CA PHE A 42 -7.36 -37.50 2.96
C PHE A 42 -7.23 -36.27 3.85
N ASP A 43 -6.96 -35.11 3.25
CA ASP A 43 -6.90 -33.86 4.01
C ASP A 43 -8.29 -33.54 4.60
N LEU A 44 -9.36 -33.81 3.84
CA LEU A 44 -10.76 -33.69 4.27
C LEU A 44 -11.63 -34.77 3.61
N SER A 45 -12.51 -35.44 4.35
CA SER A 45 -13.46 -36.42 3.81
C SER A 45 -14.87 -36.14 4.31
N PHE A 46 -15.84 -36.08 3.41
CA PHE A 46 -17.27 -36.00 3.72
C PHE A 46 -17.92 -37.35 3.40
N VAL A 47 -18.40 -38.04 4.42
CA VAL A 47 -19.06 -39.35 4.28
C VAL A 47 -20.51 -39.20 4.67
N PHE A 48 -21.40 -39.35 3.70
CA PHE A 48 -22.84 -39.31 3.89
C PHE A 48 -23.37 -40.73 4.04
N THR A 49 -24.22 -40.98 5.04
CA THR A 49 -24.82 -42.29 5.31
C THR A 49 -26.33 -42.15 5.49
N GLU A 50 -27.11 -42.93 4.74
CA GLU A 50 -28.57 -42.97 4.88
C GLU A 50 -29.00 -43.93 5.99
N HIS A 51 -29.80 -43.44 6.95
CA HIS A 51 -30.25 -44.24 8.10
C HIS A 51 -31.60 -44.94 7.87
N PRO A 52 -31.74 -46.24 8.19
CA PRO A 52 -32.96 -47.01 7.96
C PRO A 52 -34.22 -46.61 8.76
N ASP A 53 -34.05 -46.05 9.98
CA ASP A 53 -35.05 -46.17 11.07
C ASP A 53 -35.58 -44.84 11.66
N ALA A 54 -35.41 -43.71 10.96
CA ALA A 54 -36.14 -42.49 11.31
C ALA A 54 -37.52 -42.52 10.62
N GLY A 55 -38.61 -42.71 11.37
CA GLY A 55 -39.95 -42.89 10.81
C GLY A 55 -40.32 -41.86 9.72
N ALA A 56 -40.92 -42.31 8.61
CA ALA A 56 -41.35 -41.52 7.43
C ALA A 56 -40.34 -40.51 6.82
N GLY A 57 -39.12 -40.37 7.35
CA GLY A 57 -38.09 -39.41 6.94
C GLY A 57 -36.82 -40.12 6.51
N HIS A 58 -36.24 -39.68 5.38
CA HIS A 58 -34.92 -40.10 4.91
C HIS A 58 -33.85 -39.28 5.66
N ASP A 59 -33.40 -39.76 6.82
CA ASP A 59 -32.35 -39.09 7.57
C ASP A 59 -30.97 -39.42 7.00
N LEU A 60 -30.20 -38.35 6.71
CA LEU A 60 -28.84 -38.44 6.21
C LEU A 60 -27.85 -37.99 7.29
N GLU A 61 -26.98 -38.90 7.71
CA GLU A 61 -25.85 -38.57 8.58
C GLU A 61 -24.66 -38.13 7.74
N LEU A 62 -23.96 -37.08 8.19
CA LEU A 62 -22.70 -36.64 7.61
C LEU A 62 -21.59 -36.78 8.65
N VAL A 63 -20.60 -37.61 8.34
CA VAL A 63 -19.34 -37.71 9.06
C VAL A 63 -18.26 -36.97 8.30
N ILE A 64 -17.54 -36.08 8.97
CA ILE A 64 -16.41 -35.35 8.40
C ILE A 64 -15.12 -35.78 9.08
N GLU A 65 -14.23 -36.42 8.33
CA GLU A 65 -12.88 -36.77 8.76
C GLU A 65 -11.91 -35.71 8.23
N TYR A 66 -10.99 -35.21 9.07
CA TYR A 66 -10.06 -34.17 8.66
C TYR A 66 -8.70 -34.31 9.33
N ARG A 67 -7.68 -33.82 8.65
CA ARG A 67 -6.31 -33.73 9.16
C ARG A 67 -6.16 -32.55 10.12
N THR A 68 -5.79 -32.84 11.37
CA THR A 68 -5.67 -31.82 12.43
C THR A 68 -4.43 -30.95 12.31
N ASP A 69 -3.45 -31.35 11.50
CA ASP A 69 -2.30 -30.52 11.13
C ASP A 69 -2.65 -29.47 10.06
N LEU A 70 -3.83 -29.58 9.43
CA LEU A 70 -4.31 -28.65 8.40
C LEU A 70 -5.59 -27.90 8.81
N PHE A 71 -6.47 -28.53 9.58
CA PHE A 71 -7.77 -27.97 9.93
C PHE A 71 -8.02 -27.98 11.43
N GLU A 72 -8.50 -26.85 11.92
CA GLU A 72 -9.09 -26.75 13.24
C GLU A 72 -10.54 -27.23 13.22
N ARG A 73 -11.02 -27.74 14.36
CA ARG A 73 -12.42 -28.17 14.51
C ARG A 73 -13.41 -27.05 14.17
N THR A 74 -13.08 -25.81 14.53
CA THR A 74 -13.88 -24.60 14.26
C THR A 74 -14.01 -24.34 12.75
N THR A 75 -12.93 -24.54 11.99
CA THR A 75 -12.92 -24.44 10.53
C THR A 75 -13.88 -25.46 9.91
N VAL A 76 -13.79 -26.72 10.34
CA VAL A 76 -14.62 -27.81 9.82
C VAL A 76 -16.09 -27.59 10.17
N GLN A 77 -16.41 -27.17 11.40
CA GLN A 77 -17.77 -26.82 11.79
C GLN A 77 -18.36 -25.69 10.95
N ARG A 78 -17.55 -24.69 10.56
CA ARG A 78 -17.99 -23.64 9.63
C ARG A 78 -18.29 -24.21 8.25
N MET A 79 -17.41 -25.08 7.73
CA MET A 79 -17.64 -25.77 6.45
C MET A 79 -18.90 -26.64 6.48
N THR A 80 -19.19 -27.33 7.60
CA THR A 80 -20.44 -28.11 7.77
C THR A 80 -21.67 -27.21 7.66
N ARG A 81 -21.67 -26.05 8.33
CA ARG A 81 -22.79 -25.08 8.24
C ARG A 81 -22.96 -24.53 6.83
N GLN A 82 -21.86 -24.24 6.14
CA GLN A 82 -21.88 -23.77 4.75
C GLN A 82 -22.46 -24.84 3.81
N LEU A 83 -22.04 -26.10 3.98
CA LEU A 83 -22.59 -27.23 3.22
C LEU A 83 -24.09 -27.40 3.47
N GLU A 84 -24.53 -27.29 4.73
CA GLU A 84 -25.96 -27.31 5.06
C GLU A 84 -26.73 -26.18 4.36
N TRP A 85 -26.19 -24.96 4.31
CA TRP A 85 -26.83 -23.86 3.56
C TRP A 85 -26.90 -24.11 2.07
N ILE A 86 -25.84 -24.67 1.47
CA ILE A 86 -25.86 -25.05 0.06
C ILE A 86 -26.99 -26.07 -0.18
N LEU A 87 -27.08 -27.11 0.64
CA LEU A 87 -28.11 -28.14 0.52
C LEU A 87 -29.52 -27.54 0.66
N ARG A 88 -29.74 -26.65 1.63
CA ARG A 88 -31.02 -25.95 1.84
C ARG A 88 -31.38 -25.02 0.67
N ALA A 89 -30.40 -24.34 0.08
CA ALA A 89 -30.63 -23.45 -1.05
C ALA A 89 -31.11 -24.23 -2.28
N VAL A 90 -30.43 -25.33 -2.60
CA VAL A 90 -30.73 -26.18 -3.76
C VAL A 90 -32.03 -26.97 -3.58
N THR A 91 -32.36 -27.41 -2.36
CA THR A 91 -33.64 -28.10 -2.12
C THR A 91 -34.85 -27.17 -2.09
N ARG A 92 -34.66 -25.88 -1.78
CA ARG A 92 -35.73 -24.87 -1.82
C ARG A 92 -36.04 -24.40 -3.24
N ASP A 93 -35.02 -24.28 -4.08
CA ASP A 93 -35.13 -23.88 -5.47
C ASP A 93 -34.14 -24.70 -6.31
N ALA A 94 -34.64 -25.74 -6.98
CA ALA A 94 -33.81 -26.63 -7.78
C ALA A 94 -33.22 -25.95 -9.03
N ASP A 95 -33.78 -24.80 -9.45
CA ASP A 95 -33.32 -24.02 -10.60
C ASP A 95 -32.37 -22.87 -10.20
N VAL A 96 -32.01 -22.78 -8.90
CA VAL A 96 -31.09 -21.74 -8.42
C VAL A 96 -29.74 -21.83 -9.13
N SER A 97 -29.25 -20.69 -9.63
CA SER A 97 -27.89 -20.63 -10.17
C SER A 97 -26.87 -20.86 -9.06
N VAL A 98 -25.92 -21.78 -9.27
CA VAL A 98 -24.80 -22.05 -8.34
C VAL A 98 -24.08 -20.76 -7.92
N ARG A 99 -23.96 -19.76 -8.81
CA ARG A 99 -23.33 -18.46 -8.53
C ARG A 99 -24.10 -17.59 -7.53
N ARG A 100 -25.37 -17.88 -7.27
CA ARG A 100 -26.25 -17.11 -6.37
C ARG A 100 -26.40 -17.73 -4.98
N VAL A 101 -25.81 -18.91 -4.76
CA VAL A 101 -25.81 -19.54 -3.44
C VAL A 101 -24.82 -18.80 -2.55
N GLU A 102 -25.33 -18.01 -1.60
CA GLU A 102 -24.50 -17.27 -0.64
C GLU A 102 -23.91 -18.23 0.41
N LEU A 103 -22.58 -18.16 0.60
CA LEU A 103 -21.84 -18.99 1.57
C LEU A 103 -21.56 -18.29 2.91
N LEU A 104 -21.79 -16.99 2.97
CA LEU A 104 -21.62 -16.20 4.19
C LEU A 104 -22.99 -15.96 4.79
N THR A 105 -23.10 -16.09 6.11
CA THR A 105 -24.26 -15.58 6.82
C THR A 105 -24.39 -14.06 6.67
N ALA A 106 -25.59 -13.56 6.91
CA ALA A 106 -25.81 -12.13 7.09
C ALA A 106 -24.90 -11.54 8.20
N ASP A 107 -24.65 -12.29 9.28
CA ASP A 107 -23.79 -11.86 10.39
C ASP A 107 -22.31 -11.83 10.01
N GLU A 108 -21.79 -12.83 9.28
CA GLU A 108 -20.42 -12.84 8.75
C GLU A 108 -20.23 -11.71 7.74
N ARG A 109 -21.20 -11.49 6.85
CA ARG A 109 -21.17 -10.38 5.88
C ARG A 109 -21.19 -9.03 6.59
N LYS A 110 -22.00 -8.88 7.64
CA LYS A 110 -22.05 -7.67 8.46
C LYS A 110 -20.78 -7.47 9.27
N SER A 111 -20.18 -8.55 9.78
CA SER A 111 -18.92 -8.51 10.52
C SER A 111 -17.76 -8.08 9.62
N LEU A 112 -17.68 -8.57 8.38
CA LEU A 112 -16.68 -8.15 7.40
C LEU A 112 -16.88 -6.67 7.03
N ALA A 113 -18.11 -6.27 6.69
CA ALA A 113 -18.41 -4.87 6.35
C ALA A 113 -18.15 -3.89 7.52
N GLY A 114 -18.25 -4.34 8.77
CA GLY A 114 -17.95 -3.55 9.96
C GLY A 114 -16.45 -3.40 10.24
N GLN A 115 -15.62 -4.34 9.76
CA GLN A 115 -14.15 -4.23 9.83
C GLN A 115 -13.59 -3.26 8.78
N ASP A 116 -14.33 -3.02 7.69
CA ASP A 116 -13.96 -2.14 6.58
C ASP A 116 -14.37 -0.68 6.76
N ALA A 117 -15.13 -0.35 7.80
CA ALA A 117 -15.68 0.99 7.99
C ALA A 117 -14.66 1.93 8.63
N THR A 118 -13.58 2.28 7.92
CA THR A 118 -12.65 3.36 8.33
C THR A 118 -13.10 4.74 7.84
N GLY A 119 -14.41 4.92 7.63
CA GLY A 119 -15.04 6.19 7.27
C GLY A 119 -14.93 7.21 8.40
N ALA A 120 -13.71 7.67 8.66
CA ALA A 120 -13.43 8.80 9.53
C ALA A 120 -14.08 10.08 8.98
N GLY A 121 -14.50 10.07 7.70
CA GLY A 121 -15.21 11.17 7.07
C GLY A 121 -14.26 12.33 6.84
N ILE A 122 -12.98 12.03 6.57
CA ILE A 122 -11.96 13.04 6.34
C ILE A 122 -12.35 13.77 5.07
N THR A 123 -12.47 15.09 5.19
CA THR A 123 -12.81 15.93 4.03
C THR A 123 -11.62 15.91 3.07
N PRO A 124 -11.82 15.56 1.78
CA PRO A 124 -10.75 15.60 0.80
C PRO A 124 -10.12 16.98 0.70
N ARG A 125 -8.79 17.05 0.70
CA ARG A 125 -7.98 18.27 0.63
C ARG A 125 -6.89 18.09 -0.41
N THR A 126 -6.38 19.20 -0.95
CA THR A 126 -5.21 19.15 -1.85
C THR A 126 -3.93 19.02 -1.04
N ALA A 127 -2.93 18.35 -1.62
CA ALA A 127 -1.57 18.26 -1.05
C ALA A 127 -0.98 19.66 -0.81
N VAL A 128 -1.27 20.59 -1.72
CA VAL A 128 -0.93 22.01 -1.60
C VAL A 128 -1.48 22.61 -0.31
N SER A 129 -2.77 22.42 -0.05
CA SER A 129 -3.40 23.01 1.14
C SER A 129 -2.85 22.40 2.44
N LEU A 130 -2.53 21.10 2.46
CA LEU A 130 -1.95 20.46 3.64
C LEU A 130 -0.52 20.93 3.92
N PHE A 131 0.28 21.16 2.87
CA PHE A 131 1.61 21.77 2.99
C PHE A 131 1.52 23.23 3.45
N GLU A 132 0.62 24.02 2.87
CA GLU A 132 0.45 25.43 3.21
C GLU A 132 -0.01 25.65 4.65
N ASP A 133 -0.78 24.71 5.21
CA ASP A 133 -1.17 24.70 6.63
C ASP A 133 0.05 24.56 7.58
N GLN A 134 1.20 24.06 7.09
CA GLN A 134 2.44 23.89 7.88
C GLN A 134 3.42 25.08 7.78
N VAL A 135 3.09 26.11 6.98
CA VAL A 135 4.04 27.19 6.67
C VAL A 135 4.42 28.00 7.91
N GLY A 136 5.72 28.03 8.21
CA GLY A 136 6.31 28.79 9.32
C GLY A 136 7.82 28.53 9.46
N ASP A 137 8.40 28.95 10.58
CA ASP A 137 9.85 28.92 10.84
C ASP A 137 10.43 27.51 11.10
N ALA A 138 9.58 26.51 11.31
CA ALA A 138 10.03 25.15 11.62
C ALA A 138 10.83 24.52 10.45
N PRO A 139 11.83 23.67 10.70
CA PRO A 139 12.58 22.99 9.64
C PRO A 139 11.70 22.04 8.81
N ALA A 140 11.54 22.34 7.51
CA ALA A 140 10.80 21.51 6.56
C ALA A 140 11.68 20.48 5.87
N LEU A 141 12.88 20.89 5.44
CA LEU A 141 13.77 20.06 4.63
C LEU A 141 15.20 20.17 5.13
N VAL A 142 15.87 19.03 5.24
CA VAL A 142 17.31 18.95 5.52
C VAL A 142 18.00 18.16 4.42
N PHE A 143 19.10 18.69 3.90
CA PHE A 143 19.96 18.01 2.93
C PHE A 143 21.42 18.43 3.16
N LYS A 144 22.27 17.46 3.51
CA LYS A 144 23.66 17.73 3.96
C LYS A 144 23.65 18.76 5.11
N ASP A 145 24.38 19.85 4.99
CA ASP A 145 24.47 20.93 5.98
C ASP A 145 23.40 22.01 5.78
N GLN A 146 22.52 21.86 4.78
CA GLN A 146 21.45 22.82 4.50
C GLN A 146 20.16 22.42 5.21
N SER A 147 19.48 23.41 5.77
CA SER A 147 18.15 23.29 6.34
C SER A 147 17.28 24.43 5.80
N LEU A 148 16.12 24.10 5.24
CA LEU A 148 15.11 25.09 4.83
C LEU A 148 13.94 25.01 5.80
N SER A 149 13.46 26.18 6.25
CA SER A 149 12.20 26.28 6.96
C SER A 149 11.03 25.98 6.01
N TYR A 150 9.83 25.76 6.57
CA TYR A 150 8.63 25.68 5.76
C TYR A 150 8.35 26.98 5.01
N GLU A 151 8.64 28.14 5.62
CA GLU A 151 8.52 29.45 4.97
C GLU A 151 9.47 29.58 3.77
N ASP A 152 10.76 29.26 3.93
CA ASP A 152 11.75 29.34 2.85
C ASP A 152 11.40 28.39 1.70
N LEU A 153 11.03 27.16 2.03
CA LEU A 153 10.64 26.15 1.06
C LEU A 153 9.38 26.58 0.29
N ASN A 154 8.40 27.12 1.00
CA ASN A 154 7.16 27.63 0.42
C ASN A 154 7.41 28.82 -0.52
N ALA A 155 8.23 29.79 -0.10
CA ALA A 155 8.56 30.97 -0.91
C ALA A 155 9.23 30.57 -2.23
N ARG A 156 10.23 29.67 -2.18
CA ARG A 156 10.92 29.17 -3.39
C ARG A 156 9.97 28.40 -4.30
N ALA A 157 9.13 27.52 -3.73
CA ALA A 157 8.14 26.76 -4.49
C ALA A 157 7.10 27.69 -5.14
N ASN A 158 6.68 28.75 -4.46
CA ASN A 158 5.74 29.74 -4.99
C ASN A 158 6.32 30.49 -6.19
N GLN A 159 7.58 30.93 -6.12
CA GLN A 159 8.22 31.64 -7.23
C GLN A 159 8.27 30.78 -8.50
N LEU A 160 8.67 29.52 -8.36
CA LEU A 160 8.68 28.57 -9.48
C LEU A 160 7.25 28.23 -9.93
N ALA A 161 6.28 28.08 -9.02
CA ALA A 161 4.89 27.82 -9.36
C ALA A 161 4.29 28.95 -10.21
N HIS A 162 4.51 30.21 -9.83
CA HIS A 162 4.09 31.38 -10.61
C HIS A 162 4.71 31.40 -12.00
N HIS A 163 5.96 30.97 -12.13
CA HIS A 163 6.60 30.84 -13.44
C HIS A 163 5.98 29.71 -14.27
N LEU A 164 5.76 28.53 -13.69
CA LEU A 164 5.10 27.41 -14.37
C LEU A 164 3.67 27.78 -14.81
N ILE A 165 2.92 28.50 -13.98
CA ILE A 165 1.58 29.02 -14.33
C ILE A 165 1.66 29.94 -15.57
N ARG A 166 2.63 30.85 -15.64
CA ARG A 166 2.84 31.70 -16.83
C ARG A 166 3.17 30.92 -18.09
N LEU A 167 3.80 29.75 -17.96
CA LEU A 167 4.04 28.82 -19.07
C LEU A 167 2.80 28.00 -19.45
N GLY A 168 1.73 28.05 -18.64
CA GLY A 168 0.47 27.33 -18.87
C GLY A 168 0.23 26.13 -17.95
N ALA A 169 1.04 25.95 -16.91
CA ALA A 169 0.80 24.88 -15.92
C ALA A 169 -0.44 25.18 -15.09
N GLY A 170 -1.25 24.16 -14.86
CA GLY A 170 -2.51 24.27 -14.17
C GLY A 170 -3.20 22.91 -14.04
N PRO A 171 -4.42 22.88 -13.46
CA PRO A 171 -5.20 21.66 -13.44
C PRO A 171 -5.37 21.04 -14.84
N ASP A 172 -5.40 19.71 -14.90
CA ASP A 172 -5.43 18.89 -16.13
C ASP A 172 -4.14 18.92 -16.98
N THR A 173 -3.04 19.51 -16.50
CA THR A 173 -1.73 19.44 -17.15
C THR A 173 -0.71 18.61 -16.36
N LEU A 174 0.33 18.15 -17.06
CA LEU A 174 1.43 17.38 -16.48
C LEU A 174 2.75 18.14 -16.65
N VAL A 175 3.54 18.20 -15.58
CA VAL A 175 4.91 18.72 -15.63
C VAL A 175 5.86 17.60 -15.24
N GLY A 176 6.82 17.30 -16.12
CA GLY A 176 7.86 16.32 -15.84
C GLY A 176 8.88 16.88 -14.86
N VAL A 177 9.41 16.04 -13.97
CA VAL A 177 10.51 16.40 -13.06
C VAL A 177 11.62 15.36 -13.23
N ALA A 178 12.70 15.78 -13.89
CA ALA A 178 13.87 14.97 -14.20
C ALA A 178 15.11 15.59 -13.53
N MET A 179 15.21 15.43 -12.21
CA MET A 179 16.24 16.07 -11.38
C MET A 179 16.90 15.08 -10.44
N PRO A 180 18.18 15.27 -10.07
CA PRO A 180 18.82 14.49 -9.03
C PRO A 180 18.25 14.87 -7.65
N ARG A 181 18.56 14.06 -6.63
CA ARG A 181 18.14 14.37 -5.24
C ARG A 181 18.81 15.66 -4.76
N SER A 182 18.03 16.72 -4.65
CA SER A 182 18.45 18.02 -4.10
C SER A 182 17.26 18.78 -3.51
N PRO A 183 17.49 19.89 -2.78
CA PRO A 183 16.43 20.78 -2.36
C PRO A 183 15.61 21.34 -3.53
N GLU A 184 16.26 21.61 -4.66
CA GLU A 184 15.62 22.13 -5.88
C GLU A 184 14.64 21.12 -6.47
N MET A 185 14.91 19.81 -6.37
CA MET A 185 13.95 18.76 -6.75
C MET A 185 12.66 18.85 -5.91
N VAL A 186 12.79 19.08 -4.59
CA VAL A 186 11.63 19.22 -3.70
C VAL A 186 10.87 20.51 -4.00
N VAL A 187 11.58 21.61 -4.23
CA VAL A 187 11.00 22.88 -4.68
C VAL A 187 10.24 22.69 -5.99
N ALA A 188 10.80 21.97 -6.96
CA ALA A 188 10.15 21.68 -8.25
C ALA A 188 8.86 20.88 -8.07
N VAL A 189 8.86 19.80 -7.27
CA VAL A 189 7.65 19.01 -7.01
C VAL A 189 6.56 19.86 -6.35
N LEU A 190 6.90 20.62 -5.31
CA LEU A 190 5.95 21.50 -4.63
C LEU A 190 5.44 22.61 -5.55
N ALA A 191 6.30 23.17 -6.39
CA ALA A 191 5.93 24.21 -7.36
C ALA A 191 4.95 23.68 -8.42
N VAL A 192 5.16 22.46 -8.91
CA VAL A 192 4.23 21.79 -9.83
C VAL A 192 2.88 21.61 -9.16
N LEU A 193 2.84 21.02 -7.96
CA LEU A 193 1.58 20.86 -7.20
C LEU A 193 0.88 22.21 -6.98
N LYS A 194 1.62 23.26 -6.59
CA LYS A 194 1.10 24.61 -6.36
C LYS A 194 0.58 25.29 -7.63
N SER A 195 1.16 25.00 -8.79
CA SER A 195 0.60 25.44 -10.08
C SER A 195 -0.77 24.81 -10.37
N GLY A 196 -1.06 23.67 -9.75
CA GLY A 196 -2.25 22.86 -9.97
C GLY A 196 -2.04 21.73 -10.98
N ALA A 197 -0.88 21.66 -11.62
CA ALA A 197 -0.49 20.55 -12.48
C ALA A 197 -0.09 19.31 -11.66
N ALA A 198 -0.21 18.13 -12.27
CA ALA A 198 0.33 16.90 -11.71
C ALA A 198 1.82 16.76 -12.06
N TYR A 199 2.64 16.31 -11.11
CA TYR A 199 4.04 16.01 -11.40
C TYR A 199 4.19 14.60 -11.97
N LEU A 200 5.03 14.47 -12.99
CA LEU A 200 5.51 13.20 -13.54
C LEU A 200 6.99 13.05 -13.17
N PRO A 201 7.35 12.19 -12.20
CA PRO A 201 8.74 11.96 -11.87
C PRO A 201 9.41 11.10 -12.94
N ILE A 202 10.56 11.55 -13.43
CA ILE A 202 11.37 10.87 -14.44
C ILE A 202 12.73 10.62 -13.81
N ASP A 203 13.06 9.35 -13.55
CA ASP A 203 14.38 8.99 -13.02
C ASP A 203 15.43 9.17 -14.13
N PRO A 204 16.42 10.08 -13.97
CA PRO A 204 17.48 10.28 -14.96
C PRO A 204 18.34 9.03 -15.16
N GLY A 205 18.36 8.10 -14.20
CA GLY A 205 19.06 6.82 -14.31
C GLY A 205 18.36 5.79 -15.21
N TYR A 206 17.14 6.07 -15.69
CA TYR A 206 16.45 5.18 -16.61
C TYR A 206 17.10 5.14 -17.99
N PRO A 207 17.02 4.02 -18.72
CA PRO A 207 17.45 3.97 -20.11
C PRO A 207 16.72 5.03 -20.94
N ARG A 208 17.43 5.72 -21.85
CA ARG A 208 16.87 6.78 -22.70
C ARG A 208 15.57 6.37 -23.42
N ALA A 209 15.48 5.12 -23.88
CA ALA A 209 14.27 4.59 -24.52
C ALA A 209 13.05 4.57 -23.58
N ARG A 210 13.25 4.30 -22.28
CA ARG A 210 12.20 4.35 -21.27
C ARG A 210 11.76 5.78 -20.99
N ILE A 211 12.71 6.71 -20.88
CA ILE A 211 12.43 8.14 -20.72
C ILE A 211 11.62 8.66 -21.92
N ALA A 212 12.07 8.35 -23.14
CA ALA A 212 11.37 8.75 -24.37
C ALA A 212 9.95 8.18 -24.43
N PHE A 213 9.75 6.91 -24.06
CA PHE A 213 8.41 6.31 -23.96
C PHE A 213 7.51 7.06 -22.98
N MET A 214 7.99 7.33 -21.76
CA MET A 214 7.21 8.06 -20.75
C MET A 214 6.82 9.46 -21.24
N LEU A 215 7.72 10.15 -21.93
CA LEU A 215 7.47 11.50 -22.45
C LEU A 215 6.49 11.50 -23.64
N ASP A 216 6.54 10.50 -24.51
CA ASP A 216 5.61 10.37 -25.65
C ASP A 216 4.19 9.97 -25.20
N ASP A 217 4.10 9.08 -24.21
CA ASP A 217 2.83 8.59 -23.65
C ASP A 217 2.16 9.65 -22.75
N ALA A 218 2.89 10.24 -21.80
CA ALA A 218 2.33 11.23 -20.86
C ALA A 218 2.24 12.65 -21.42
N ARG A 219 3.09 13.02 -22.39
CA ARG A 219 3.15 14.35 -23.01
C ARG A 219 3.11 15.50 -22.01
N PRO A 220 4.05 15.56 -21.03
CA PRO A 220 4.11 16.68 -20.13
C PRO A 220 4.36 17.98 -20.91
N MET A 221 3.74 19.08 -20.49
CA MET A 221 3.85 20.36 -21.18
C MET A 221 5.28 20.93 -21.12
N VAL A 222 6.01 20.61 -20.05
CA VAL A 222 7.42 20.97 -19.84
C VAL A 222 8.04 19.96 -18.89
N VAL A 223 9.35 19.75 -18.99
CA VAL A 223 10.14 18.96 -18.04
C VAL A 223 11.10 19.88 -17.30
N VAL A 224 10.95 19.96 -15.98
CA VAL A 224 11.90 20.63 -15.09
C VAL A 224 13.11 19.71 -14.91
N THR A 225 14.30 20.20 -15.23
CA THR A 225 15.54 19.44 -15.20
C THR A 225 16.74 20.32 -14.82
N THR A 226 17.96 19.77 -14.81
CA THR A 226 19.19 20.53 -14.55
C THR A 226 20.04 20.63 -15.81
N SER A 227 20.98 21.57 -15.84
CA SER A 227 21.85 21.83 -16.99
C SER A 227 22.68 20.60 -17.38
N ASP A 228 23.02 19.76 -16.40
CA ASP A 228 23.77 18.51 -16.63
C ASP A 228 22.93 17.39 -17.25
N LEU A 229 21.60 17.39 -17.05
CA LEU A 229 20.70 16.31 -17.44
C LEU A 229 19.86 16.64 -18.68
N VAL A 230 19.80 17.91 -19.08
CA VAL A 230 19.01 18.35 -20.23
C VAL A 230 19.37 17.59 -21.52
N HIS A 231 20.63 17.20 -21.68
CA HIS A 231 21.12 16.47 -22.86
C HIS A 231 20.73 14.99 -22.90
N ASP A 232 20.31 14.41 -21.76
CA ASP A 232 19.85 13.02 -21.70
C ASP A 232 18.38 12.87 -22.11
N LEU A 233 17.65 14.00 -22.14
CA LEU A 233 16.26 14.06 -22.60
C LEU A 233 16.17 14.05 -24.14
N PRO A 234 15.03 13.64 -24.73
CA PRO A 234 14.79 13.79 -26.16
C PRO A 234 14.79 15.26 -26.58
N ASP A 235 15.41 15.60 -27.72
CA ASP A 235 15.52 16.99 -28.21
C ASP A 235 14.15 17.65 -28.51
N THR A 236 13.09 16.85 -28.66
CA THR A 236 11.72 17.32 -28.89
C THR A 236 11.00 17.74 -27.61
N THR A 237 11.60 17.49 -26.45
CA THR A 237 11.00 17.80 -25.14
C THR A 237 11.24 19.26 -24.78
N LEU A 238 10.18 19.99 -24.46
CA LEU A 238 10.33 21.32 -23.87
C LEU A 238 10.86 21.18 -22.45
N THR A 239 12.00 21.81 -22.16
CA THR A 239 12.66 21.73 -20.86
C THR A 239 12.74 23.09 -20.18
N LEU A 240 12.50 23.11 -18.87
CA LEU A 240 12.86 24.20 -17.97
C LEU A 240 14.10 23.76 -17.18
N VAL A 241 15.25 24.31 -17.52
CA VAL A 241 16.47 24.09 -16.73
C VAL A 241 16.33 24.88 -15.43
N PHE A 242 16.40 24.21 -14.28
CA PHE A 242 16.26 24.83 -12.97
C PHE A 242 17.62 24.79 -12.25
N ASP A 243 18.37 25.87 -12.45
CA ASP A 243 19.72 26.10 -11.93
C ASP A 243 19.82 27.45 -11.19
N ASP A 244 21.04 27.86 -10.86
CA ASP A 244 21.29 29.12 -10.14
C ASP A 244 20.89 30.36 -10.95
N ASP A 245 21.01 30.31 -12.29
CA ASP A 245 20.59 31.41 -13.16
C ASP A 245 19.07 31.56 -13.11
N THR A 246 18.36 30.45 -13.29
CA THR A 246 16.90 30.40 -13.21
C THR A 246 16.41 30.82 -11.83
N THR A 247 17.08 30.37 -10.76
CA THR A 247 16.77 30.79 -9.38
C THR A 247 16.90 32.29 -9.20
N ARG A 248 17.95 32.92 -9.78
CA ARG A 248 18.13 34.37 -9.75
C ARG A 248 17.06 35.11 -10.55
N GLU A 249 16.69 34.61 -11.72
CA GLU A 249 15.60 35.18 -12.54
C GLU A 249 14.24 35.10 -11.83
N LEU A 250 13.99 33.98 -11.16
CA LEU A 250 12.78 33.78 -10.36
C LEU A 250 12.73 34.64 -9.10
N GLY A 251 13.86 35.21 -8.66
CA GLY A 251 13.94 36.07 -7.47
C GLY A 251 13.00 37.28 -7.50
N GLY A 252 12.57 37.74 -8.69
CA GLY A 252 11.57 38.79 -8.86
C GLY A 252 10.11 38.30 -8.91
N SER A 253 9.87 37.00 -8.92
CA SER A 253 8.52 36.42 -8.93
C SER A 253 7.87 36.51 -7.53
N PRO A 254 6.53 36.52 -7.45
CA PRO A 254 5.84 36.56 -6.16
C PRO A 254 6.21 35.36 -5.28
N VAL A 255 6.46 35.63 -4.00
CA VAL A 255 6.68 34.61 -2.97
C VAL A 255 5.38 34.14 -2.31
N THR A 256 4.24 34.77 -2.64
CA THR A 256 2.91 34.44 -2.13
C THR A 256 2.33 33.21 -2.82
N ASN A 257 1.54 32.40 -2.08
CA ASN A 257 0.89 31.21 -2.63
C ASN A 257 0.05 31.57 -3.87
N PRO A 258 0.16 30.81 -4.97
CA PRO A 258 -0.74 30.98 -6.10
C PRO A 258 -2.19 30.72 -5.69
N THR A 259 -3.08 31.60 -6.12
CA THR A 259 -4.52 31.54 -5.88
C THR A 259 -5.24 30.91 -7.09
N ASP A 260 -6.51 30.59 -6.94
CA ASP A 260 -7.32 30.11 -8.06
C ASP A 260 -7.48 31.14 -9.19
N ALA A 261 -7.28 32.42 -8.90
CA ALA A 261 -7.28 33.48 -9.91
C ALA A 261 -6.00 33.51 -10.76
N ASP A 262 -4.91 32.94 -10.25
CA ASP A 262 -3.65 32.82 -11.00
C ASP A 262 -3.69 31.62 -11.96
N ARG A 263 -4.47 30.57 -11.62
CA ARG A 263 -4.57 29.32 -12.40
C ARG A 263 -5.59 29.41 -13.54
N SER A 264 -5.54 28.44 -14.45
CA SER A 264 -6.53 28.28 -15.53
C SER A 264 -7.95 27.98 -15.03
N ARG A 265 -8.06 27.29 -13.88
CA ARG A 265 -9.28 27.03 -13.12
C ARG A 265 -8.92 26.72 -11.66
N PRO A 266 -9.89 26.73 -10.71
CA PRO A 266 -9.64 26.30 -9.34
C PRO A 266 -9.05 24.89 -9.26
N LEU A 267 -8.09 24.71 -8.35
CA LEU A 267 -7.51 23.39 -8.04
C LEU A 267 -8.44 22.64 -7.08
N LEU A 268 -8.87 21.45 -7.49
CA LEU A 268 -9.84 20.63 -6.76
C LEU A 268 -9.18 19.34 -6.24
N PRO A 269 -9.68 18.74 -5.14
CA PRO A 269 -9.18 17.45 -4.66
C PRO A 269 -9.29 16.31 -5.70
N GLN A 270 -10.16 16.44 -6.70
CA GLN A 270 -10.33 15.43 -7.75
C GLN A 270 -9.25 15.53 -8.84
N ASP A 271 -8.50 16.63 -8.88
CA ASP A 271 -7.44 16.83 -9.86
C ASP A 271 -6.26 15.91 -9.56
N CYS A 272 -5.56 15.49 -10.62
CA CYS A 272 -4.38 14.65 -10.53
C CYS A 272 -3.27 15.38 -9.75
N ALA A 273 -2.74 14.74 -8.71
CA ALA A 273 -1.59 15.25 -7.95
C ALA A 273 -0.27 14.76 -8.57
N TYR A 274 -0.23 13.50 -8.99
CA TYR A 274 0.95 12.91 -9.62
C TYR A 274 0.59 11.75 -10.55
N LEU A 275 1.49 11.49 -11.50
CA LEU A 275 1.41 10.35 -12.40
C LEU A 275 2.68 9.52 -12.26
N ILE A 276 2.56 8.26 -11.81
CA ILE A 276 3.71 7.35 -11.63
C ILE A 276 3.58 6.16 -12.56
N TYR A 277 4.66 5.84 -13.28
CA TYR A 277 4.72 4.67 -14.16
C TYR A 277 5.05 3.39 -13.40
N THR A 278 4.21 2.37 -13.56
CA THR A 278 4.42 1.03 -12.97
C THR A 278 4.69 -0.02 -14.05
N SER A 279 5.25 -1.17 -13.67
CA SER A 279 5.38 -2.33 -14.56
C SER A 279 3.99 -2.87 -14.91
N GLY A 280 3.48 -2.54 -16.09
CA GLY A 280 2.20 -3.05 -16.56
C GLY A 280 2.23 -4.56 -16.73
N SER A 281 1.10 -5.22 -16.47
CA SER A 281 0.97 -6.69 -16.59
C SER A 281 1.20 -7.21 -18.02
N THR A 282 1.11 -6.32 -19.02
CA THR A 282 1.37 -6.59 -20.43
C THR A 282 2.84 -6.43 -20.82
N GLY A 283 3.72 -6.03 -19.88
CA GLY A 283 5.12 -5.70 -20.13
C GLY A 283 5.36 -4.27 -20.63
N ILE A 284 4.31 -3.54 -20.99
CA ILE A 284 4.37 -2.11 -21.33
C ILE A 284 4.09 -1.30 -20.05
N PRO A 285 4.96 -0.35 -19.65
CA PRO A 285 4.71 0.47 -18.48
C PRO A 285 3.39 1.25 -18.60
N LYS A 286 2.65 1.38 -17.49
CA LYS A 286 1.39 2.15 -17.43
C LYS A 286 1.52 3.33 -16.48
N GLY A 287 1.02 4.50 -16.87
CA GLY A 287 0.94 5.67 -16.00
C GLY A 287 -0.28 5.60 -15.08
N VAL A 288 -0.05 5.55 -13.77
CA VAL A 288 -1.11 5.62 -12.76
C VAL A 288 -1.28 7.08 -12.34
N GLN A 289 -2.44 7.65 -12.64
CA GLN A 289 -2.84 8.99 -12.20
C GLN A 289 -3.46 8.90 -10.82
N VAL A 290 -2.89 9.62 -9.85
CA VAL A 290 -3.38 9.64 -8.47
C VAL A 290 -3.90 11.04 -8.15
N PRO A 291 -5.19 11.19 -7.79
CA PRO A 291 -5.76 12.47 -7.45
C PRO A 291 -5.34 12.94 -6.06
N HIS A 292 -5.53 14.24 -5.80
CA HIS A 292 -5.32 14.83 -4.49
C HIS A 292 -6.23 14.26 -3.38
N SER A 293 -7.39 13.70 -3.74
CA SER A 293 -8.47 13.35 -2.82
C SER A 293 -8.08 12.34 -1.74
N GLY A 294 -7.15 11.43 -2.04
CA GLY A 294 -6.63 10.44 -1.08
C GLY A 294 -5.58 11.00 -0.11
N VAL A 295 -5.00 12.17 -0.38
CA VAL A 295 -3.85 12.69 0.37
C VAL A 295 -4.21 13.06 1.81
N ALA A 296 -5.40 13.62 2.03
CA ALA A 296 -5.86 13.99 3.37
C ALA A 296 -6.02 12.75 4.28
N SER A 297 -6.62 11.68 3.76
CA SER A 297 -6.81 10.43 4.50
C SER A 297 -5.48 9.72 4.74
N LEU A 298 -4.53 9.81 3.80
CA LEU A 298 -3.17 9.31 3.99
C LEU A 298 -2.43 10.09 5.10
N ALA A 299 -2.47 11.42 5.07
CA ALA A 299 -1.84 12.26 6.09
C ALA A 299 -2.43 12.01 7.48
N ALA A 300 -3.75 11.89 7.61
CA ALA A 300 -4.39 11.52 8.88
C ALA A 300 -3.96 10.13 9.35
N THR A 301 -3.79 9.17 8.43
CA THR A 301 -3.30 7.83 8.78
C THR A 301 -1.88 7.90 9.37
N HIS A 302 -1.01 8.73 8.79
CA HIS A 302 0.33 8.94 9.33
C HIS A 302 0.29 9.56 10.73
N VAL A 303 -0.57 10.55 10.97
CA VAL A 303 -0.72 11.16 12.29
C VAL A 303 -1.24 10.14 13.30
N ASP A 304 -2.38 9.51 13.01
CA ASP A 304 -3.10 8.67 13.96
C ASP A 304 -2.41 7.34 14.26
N ARG A 305 -1.79 6.72 13.25
CA ARG A 305 -1.26 5.35 13.35
C ARG A 305 0.26 5.29 13.38
N LEU A 306 0.97 6.32 12.91
CA LEU A 306 2.44 6.38 12.93
C LEU A 306 2.98 7.43 13.91
N GLY A 307 2.14 8.34 14.41
CA GLY A 307 2.58 9.44 15.27
C GLY A 307 3.36 10.51 14.52
N ALA A 308 3.18 10.63 13.21
CA ALA A 308 3.83 11.64 12.41
C ALA A 308 3.29 13.04 12.73
N GLY A 309 4.16 14.05 12.73
CA GLY A 309 3.79 15.42 13.05
C GLY A 309 4.99 16.31 13.36
N PRO A 310 4.80 17.50 13.98
CA PRO A 310 5.89 18.36 14.41
C PRO A 310 6.91 17.62 15.28
N GLY A 311 8.20 17.76 14.95
CA GLY A 311 9.30 17.03 15.60
C GLY A 311 9.62 15.67 14.97
N SER A 312 8.78 15.16 14.06
CA SER A 312 9.10 13.97 13.26
C SER A 312 10.19 14.28 12.25
N ARG A 313 11.05 13.30 11.96
CA ARG A 313 12.13 13.39 10.97
C ARG A 313 12.05 12.16 10.08
N VAL A 314 11.51 12.35 8.89
CA VAL A 314 11.20 11.28 7.94
C VAL A 314 12.31 11.21 6.91
N LEU A 315 12.97 10.06 6.78
CA LEU A 315 13.96 9.86 5.72
C LEU A 315 13.26 9.62 4.38
N GLN A 316 13.60 10.44 3.38
CA GLN A 316 13.27 10.17 1.98
C GLN A 316 14.24 9.09 1.47
N PHE A 317 13.83 7.82 1.51
CA PHE A 317 14.60 6.68 1.00
C PHE A 317 14.22 6.35 -0.44
N ALA A 318 12.93 6.27 -0.74
CA ALA A 318 12.44 5.90 -2.06
C ALA A 318 12.93 6.87 -3.14
N ALA A 319 13.10 6.38 -4.37
CA ALA A 319 13.29 7.25 -5.53
C ALA A 319 11.95 7.90 -5.91
N LEU A 320 11.98 9.15 -6.40
CA LEU A 320 10.78 9.94 -6.68
C LEU A 320 9.85 9.26 -7.71
N SER A 321 10.40 8.38 -8.55
CA SER A 321 9.67 7.55 -9.52
C SER A 321 8.86 6.41 -8.89
N PHE A 322 8.94 6.21 -7.58
CA PHE A 322 8.10 5.29 -6.82
C PHE A 322 7.17 6.07 -5.88
N ASP A 323 5.95 5.60 -5.74
CA ASP A 323 4.91 6.20 -4.91
C ASP A 323 5.24 6.20 -3.41
N ALA A 324 6.10 5.30 -2.95
CA ALA A 324 6.71 5.34 -1.62
C ALA A 324 7.43 6.67 -1.32
N ALA A 325 7.92 7.40 -2.34
CA ALA A 325 8.46 8.74 -2.14
C ALA A 325 7.37 9.76 -1.79
N PHE A 326 6.18 9.61 -2.36
CA PHE A 326 5.03 10.44 -1.98
C PHE A 326 4.56 10.11 -0.56
N TRP A 327 4.62 8.84 -0.14
CA TRP A 327 4.37 8.44 1.25
C TRP A 327 5.31 9.13 2.23
N GLU A 328 6.61 9.12 1.96
CA GLU A 328 7.63 9.77 2.79
C GLU A 328 7.42 11.29 2.84
N MET A 329 7.17 11.93 1.68
CA MET A 329 6.85 13.36 1.59
C MET A 329 5.57 13.72 2.34
N CYS A 330 4.52 12.91 2.21
CA CYS A 330 3.24 13.12 2.88
C CYS A 330 3.37 12.96 4.39
N MET A 331 4.17 11.99 4.86
CA MET A 331 4.42 11.77 6.28
C MET A 331 5.18 12.92 6.92
N SER A 332 6.00 13.67 6.18
CA SER A 332 6.70 14.86 6.68
C SER A 332 5.98 16.16 6.35
N LEU A 333 6.01 16.58 5.08
CA LEU A 333 5.71 17.93 4.65
C LEU A 333 4.22 18.30 4.81
N PHE A 334 3.34 17.29 4.90
CA PHE A 334 1.90 17.50 5.04
C PHE A 334 1.41 17.27 6.47
N THR A 335 2.31 16.96 7.40
CA THR A 335 2.01 16.79 8.84
C THR A 335 2.85 17.70 9.75
N GLY A 336 3.78 18.49 9.18
CA GLY A 336 4.65 19.40 9.94
C GLY A 336 5.98 18.78 10.38
N GLY A 337 6.31 17.58 9.90
CA GLY A 337 7.61 16.93 10.14
C GLY A 337 8.74 17.47 9.27
N THR A 338 9.99 17.14 9.58
CA THR A 338 11.16 17.45 8.75
C THR A 338 11.40 16.32 7.74
N PHE A 339 11.45 16.68 6.46
CA PHE A 339 11.86 15.83 5.36
C PHE A 339 13.39 15.75 5.29
N VAL A 340 13.95 14.58 5.57
CA VAL A 340 15.40 14.35 5.54
C VAL A 340 15.76 13.76 4.18
N LEU A 341 16.44 14.54 3.35
CA LEU A 341 16.94 14.12 2.05
C LEU A 341 18.41 13.71 2.15
N ALA A 342 18.80 12.72 1.36
CA ALA A 342 20.19 12.26 1.26
C ALA A 342 20.55 11.90 -0.18
N SER A 343 21.85 11.87 -0.47
CA SER A 343 22.35 11.44 -1.78
C SER A 343 22.15 9.93 -1.96
N ALA A 344 22.11 9.48 -3.22
CA ALA A 344 21.90 8.07 -3.54
C ALA A 344 22.95 7.16 -2.89
N GLU A 345 24.22 7.60 -2.80
CA GLU A 345 25.29 6.82 -2.20
C GLU A 345 25.08 6.61 -0.69
N ARG A 346 24.53 7.60 0.02
CA ARG A 346 24.25 7.52 1.46
C ARG A 346 23.02 6.66 1.78
N LEU A 347 22.14 6.45 0.80
CA LEU A 347 20.93 5.63 0.92
C LEU A 347 21.19 4.14 0.65
N MET A 348 22.39 3.77 0.19
CA MET A 348 22.75 2.37 0.00
C MET A 348 22.55 1.57 1.28
N PRO A 349 21.74 0.49 1.26
CA PRO A 349 21.52 -0.34 2.45
C PRO A 349 22.84 -0.86 3.01
N GLY A 350 23.03 -0.68 4.31
CA GLY A 350 24.26 -1.07 5.02
C GLY A 350 24.71 0.00 6.02
N PRO A 351 26.02 0.06 6.33
CA PRO A 351 26.56 1.01 7.32
C PRO A 351 26.31 2.48 6.99
N ALA A 352 26.29 2.86 5.71
CA ALA A 352 26.07 4.24 5.27
C ALA A 352 24.65 4.73 5.62
N LEU A 353 23.63 3.92 5.33
CA LEU A 353 22.24 4.20 5.69
C LEU A 353 22.05 4.24 7.21
N ALA A 354 22.62 3.26 7.93
CA ALA A 354 22.59 3.23 9.39
C ALA A 354 23.19 4.51 10.01
N GLN A 355 24.32 4.97 9.47
CA GLN A 355 24.96 6.19 9.94
C GLN A 355 24.12 7.44 9.61
N LEU A 356 23.55 7.52 8.40
CA LEU A 356 22.64 8.59 8.00
C LEU A 356 21.44 8.71 8.95
N VAL A 357 20.80 7.59 9.30
CA VAL A 357 19.68 7.54 10.23
C VAL A 357 20.06 8.13 11.59
N ARG A 358 21.27 7.84 12.09
CA ARG A 358 21.79 8.40 13.34
C ARG A 358 22.15 9.87 13.23
N ASP A 359 22.95 10.25 12.22
CA ASP A 359 23.44 11.61 12.00
C ASP A 359 22.28 12.61 11.92
N HIS A 360 21.23 12.23 11.20
CA HIS A 360 20.05 13.07 11.01
C HIS A 360 18.93 12.77 12.00
N GLN A 361 19.15 11.97 13.06
CA GLN A 361 18.16 11.65 14.09
C GLN A 361 16.79 11.27 13.51
N VAL A 362 16.80 10.40 12.50
CA VAL A 362 15.58 9.98 11.80
C VAL A 362 14.66 9.27 12.80
N THR A 363 13.40 9.69 12.84
CA THR A 363 12.37 9.11 13.72
C THR A 363 11.41 8.19 12.97
N HIS A 364 11.26 8.39 11.67
CA HIS A 364 10.39 7.57 10.81
C HIS A 364 11.18 7.10 9.59
N LEU A 365 11.17 5.79 9.36
CA LEU A 365 11.91 5.15 8.28
C LEU A 365 11.03 4.13 7.59
N THR A 366 10.92 4.23 6.27
CA THR A 366 10.22 3.24 5.44
C THR A 366 11.26 2.48 4.60
N LEU A 367 11.27 1.15 4.67
CA LEU A 367 12.20 0.31 3.90
C LEU A 367 11.50 -0.93 3.35
N PRO A 368 11.85 -1.38 2.13
CA PRO A 368 11.49 -2.73 1.72
C PRO A 368 12.23 -3.76 2.59
N PRO A 369 11.61 -4.91 2.90
CA PRO A 369 12.25 -6.03 3.60
C PRO A 369 13.65 -6.38 3.06
N THR A 370 13.85 -6.38 1.73
CA THR A 370 15.16 -6.61 1.10
C THR A 370 16.25 -5.60 1.48
N ALA A 371 15.91 -4.32 1.65
CA ALA A 371 16.86 -3.30 2.10
C ALA A 371 17.12 -3.43 3.60
N LEU A 372 16.07 -3.65 4.40
CA LEU A 372 16.18 -3.84 5.85
C LEU A 372 17.05 -5.05 6.22
N ALA A 373 17.00 -6.12 5.43
CA ALA A 373 17.81 -7.32 5.63
C ALA A 373 19.34 -7.09 5.50
N GLN A 374 19.75 -6.04 4.79
CA GLN A 374 21.17 -5.70 4.59
C GLN A 374 21.78 -4.92 5.75
N LEU A 375 20.97 -4.44 6.69
CA LEU A 375 21.44 -3.73 7.87
C LEU A 375 21.91 -4.69 8.96
N ALA A 376 22.97 -4.29 9.68
CA ALA A 376 23.41 -4.97 10.91
C ALA A 376 22.32 -4.87 11.99
N GLU A 377 22.26 -5.81 12.93
CA GLU A 377 21.15 -5.91 13.91
C GLU A 377 20.97 -4.66 14.78
N ASP A 378 22.06 -3.95 15.06
CA ASP A 378 22.14 -2.69 15.81
C ASP A 378 22.18 -1.45 14.89
N GLY A 379 21.96 -1.65 13.59
CA GLY A 379 22.11 -0.63 12.56
C GLY A 379 21.10 0.52 12.67
N LEU A 380 19.93 0.28 13.24
CA LEU A 380 18.90 1.30 13.44
C LEU A 380 18.72 1.63 14.93
N PRO A 381 18.47 2.90 15.30
CA PRO A 381 18.17 3.27 16.67
C PRO A 381 16.86 2.64 17.16
N THR A 382 16.73 2.49 18.47
CA THR A 382 15.44 2.17 19.11
C THR A 382 14.55 3.41 19.16
N GLY A 383 13.25 3.23 19.39
CA GLY A 383 12.28 4.32 19.52
C GLY A 383 11.80 4.93 18.20
N ILE A 384 12.30 4.46 17.05
CA ILE A 384 11.81 4.90 15.74
C ILE A 384 10.56 4.13 15.32
N THR A 385 9.76 4.77 14.48
CA THR A 385 8.73 4.11 13.67
C THR A 385 9.39 3.52 12.43
N LEU A 386 9.33 2.20 12.28
CA LEU A 386 9.91 1.46 11.17
C LEU A 386 8.79 0.84 10.34
N VAL A 387 8.57 1.36 9.15
CA VAL A 387 7.58 0.84 8.22
C VAL A 387 8.27 -0.10 7.23
N VAL A 388 7.76 -1.31 7.08
CA VAL A 388 8.12 -2.22 5.99
C VAL A 388 6.99 -2.26 4.97
N ALA A 389 7.33 -2.13 3.69
CA ALA A 389 6.36 -2.05 2.60
C ALA A 389 6.96 -2.53 1.27
N GLY A 390 6.09 -2.80 0.30
CA GLY A 390 6.48 -3.16 -1.07
C GLY A 390 6.82 -4.64 -1.31
N GLU A 391 7.08 -5.42 -0.25
CA GLU A 391 7.35 -6.85 -0.32
C GLU A 391 6.79 -7.57 0.92
N ALA A 392 6.61 -8.89 0.83
CA ALA A 392 6.26 -9.69 2.01
C ALA A 392 7.41 -9.68 3.03
N CYS A 393 7.12 -9.34 4.28
CA CYS A 393 8.13 -9.29 5.34
C CYS A 393 8.29 -10.67 6.02
N PRO A 394 9.49 -11.29 6.01
CA PRO A 394 9.72 -12.57 6.67
C PRO A 394 9.71 -12.45 8.21
N PRO A 395 9.22 -13.47 8.95
CA PRO A 395 9.19 -13.46 10.41
C PRO A 395 10.53 -13.20 11.10
N ASP A 396 11.65 -13.64 10.48
CA ASP A 396 12.99 -13.40 11.01
C ASP A 396 13.36 -11.91 11.05
N LEU A 397 12.90 -11.12 10.06
CA LEU A 397 13.09 -9.66 10.10
C LEU A 397 12.23 -9.02 11.19
N VAL A 398 10.99 -9.49 11.37
CA VAL A 398 10.12 -9.00 12.45
C VAL A 398 10.78 -9.27 13.81
N LYS A 399 11.25 -10.48 14.04
CA LYS A 399 11.96 -10.87 15.27
C LYS A 399 13.18 -9.98 15.54
N ARG A 400 13.94 -9.62 14.50
CA ARG A 400 15.13 -8.78 14.62
C ARG A 400 14.79 -7.31 14.88
N TRP A 401 13.79 -6.77 14.20
CA TRP A 401 13.61 -5.31 14.09
C TRP A 401 12.45 -4.75 14.90
N ALA A 402 11.41 -5.54 15.19
CA ALA A 402 10.30 -5.11 16.04
C ALA A 402 10.72 -4.75 17.48
N PRO A 403 11.66 -5.48 18.15
CA PRO A 403 12.07 -5.11 19.50
C PRO A 403 12.57 -3.66 19.61
N GLY A 404 11.94 -2.91 20.51
CA GLY A 404 12.32 -1.53 20.80
C GLY A 404 11.94 -0.51 19.73
N ARG A 405 11.08 -0.86 18.76
CA ARG A 405 10.64 0.02 17.66
C ARG A 405 9.15 -0.17 17.40
N ALA A 406 8.48 0.85 16.88
CA ALA A 406 7.14 0.67 16.33
C ALA A 406 7.30 0.13 14.89
N MET A 407 7.50 -1.19 14.75
CA MET A 407 7.62 -1.83 13.45
C MET A 407 6.24 -2.13 12.88
N ILE A 408 5.96 -1.67 11.67
CA ILE A 408 4.62 -1.72 11.07
C ILE A 408 4.75 -2.26 9.64
N ASN A 409 3.87 -3.18 9.25
CA ASN A 409 3.76 -3.63 7.87
C ASN A 409 2.66 -2.84 7.15
N ALA A 410 3.02 -2.21 6.03
CA ALA A 410 2.11 -1.43 5.21
C ALA A 410 2.01 -2.02 3.80
N TYR A 411 0.80 -1.98 3.24
CA TYR A 411 0.52 -2.54 1.93
C TYR A 411 -0.44 -1.63 1.15
N GLY A 412 -0.09 -1.39 -0.12
CA GLY A 412 -0.97 -0.77 -1.08
C GLY A 412 -0.33 -0.77 -2.47
N PRO A 413 -1.11 -0.97 -3.53
CA PRO A 413 -0.66 -0.67 -4.88
C PRO A 413 -0.68 0.84 -5.16
N THR A 414 0.02 1.26 -6.21
CA THR A 414 0.06 2.67 -6.62
C THR A 414 -1.32 3.26 -6.92
N GLU A 415 -2.24 2.43 -7.42
CA GLU A 415 -3.61 2.79 -7.74
C GLU A 415 -4.46 3.22 -6.52
N THR A 416 -4.01 2.96 -5.28
CA THR A 416 -4.77 3.27 -4.06
C THR A 416 -4.16 4.41 -3.23
N THR A 417 -3.42 5.33 -3.86
CA THR A 417 -2.71 6.41 -3.13
C THR A 417 -1.72 5.84 -2.12
N VAL A 418 -0.77 5.06 -2.62
CA VAL A 418 0.37 4.45 -1.90
C VAL A 418 0.02 3.33 -0.93
N CYS A 419 -0.94 3.50 -0.02
CA CYS A 419 -1.21 2.55 1.05
C CYS A 419 -2.71 2.32 1.21
N ALA A 420 -3.13 1.05 1.23
CA ALA A 420 -4.51 0.63 1.42
C ALA A 420 -4.74 0.03 2.81
N THR A 421 -3.78 -0.75 3.32
CA THR A 421 -3.88 -1.41 4.63
C THR A 421 -2.59 -1.29 5.42
N MET A 422 -2.72 -1.33 6.74
CA MET A 422 -1.59 -1.29 7.64
C MET A 422 -1.85 -2.11 8.91
N SER A 423 -0.83 -2.87 9.31
CA SER A 423 -0.84 -3.62 10.58
C SER A 423 -0.86 -2.67 11.77
N ASP A 424 -1.26 -3.19 12.93
CA ASP A 424 -0.82 -2.58 14.19
C ASP A 424 0.69 -2.91 14.39
N PRO A 425 1.38 -2.31 15.38
CA PRO A 425 2.79 -2.63 15.63
C PRO A 425 3.01 -4.14 15.75
N LEU A 426 4.00 -4.66 15.02
CA LEU A 426 4.25 -6.09 14.89
C LEU A 426 4.80 -6.67 16.19
N ASP A 427 4.23 -7.80 16.61
CA ASP A 427 4.72 -8.56 17.76
C ASP A 427 6.00 -9.33 17.42
N VAL A 428 6.89 -9.45 18.41
CA VAL A 428 8.16 -10.16 18.25
C VAL A 428 7.91 -11.64 17.94
N GLY A 429 8.35 -12.08 16.76
CA GLY A 429 8.19 -13.48 16.31
C GLY A 429 6.82 -13.81 15.72
N GLY A 430 5.94 -12.80 15.54
CA GLY A 430 4.69 -12.93 14.82
C GLY A 430 4.87 -12.89 13.29
N GLU A 431 3.78 -13.19 12.59
CA GLU A 431 3.68 -12.91 11.14
C GLU A 431 3.57 -11.39 10.90
N ALA A 432 3.83 -10.97 9.66
CA ALA A 432 3.62 -9.60 9.21
C ALA A 432 2.36 -9.52 8.32
N PRO A 433 1.14 -9.47 8.90
CA PRO A 433 -0.08 -9.32 8.10
C PRO A 433 -0.12 -7.96 7.43
N ILE A 434 -0.87 -7.82 6.33
CA ILE A 434 -1.12 -6.51 5.69
C ILE A 434 -2.01 -5.59 6.54
N GLY A 435 -2.65 -6.14 7.57
CA GLY A 435 -3.39 -5.41 8.58
C GLY A 435 -4.80 -5.00 8.14
N ARG A 436 -5.25 -3.87 8.70
CA ARG A 436 -6.59 -3.31 8.48
C ARG A 436 -6.54 -2.09 7.57
N PRO A 437 -7.64 -1.73 6.89
CA PRO A 437 -7.67 -0.56 6.02
C PRO A 437 -7.16 0.71 6.71
N VAL A 438 -6.52 1.59 5.93
CA VAL A 438 -6.21 2.96 6.35
C VAL A 438 -7.48 3.82 6.32
N HIS A 439 -7.42 5.09 6.73
CA HIS A 439 -8.62 5.93 6.74
C HIS A 439 -9.28 6.02 5.36
N ASP A 440 -10.62 6.05 5.37
CA ASP A 440 -11.49 6.16 4.20
C ASP A 440 -11.21 5.12 3.08
N THR A 441 -10.73 3.94 3.47
CA THR A 441 -10.41 2.81 2.58
C THR A 441 -11.22 1.58 2.97
N ARG A 442 -11.64 0.80 1.97
CA ARG A 442 -12.37 -0.46 2.15
C ARG A 442 -11.72 -1.57 1.32
N VAL A 443 -11.61 -2.77 1.89
CA VAL A 443 -10.91 -3.93 1.32
C VAL A 443 -11.86 -5.10 1.09
#